data_AF-A0A6A4HQS0-F1
#
_entry.id   AF-A0A6A4HQS0-F1
#
_cell.length_a   1.000
_cell.length_b   1.000
_cell.length_c   1.000
_cell.angle_alpha   90.00
_cell.angle_beta   90.00
_cell.angle_gamma   90.00
#
_symmetry.space_group_name_H-M   'P 1'
#
loop_
_entity.id
_entity.type
_entity.pdbx_description
1 polymer ?
#
loop_
_entity_poly.entity_id
_entity_poly.type
_entity_poly.pdbx_seq_one_letter_code
_entity_poly.pdbx_strand_id
1 'polypeptide(L)'
;MLQGLMPALISIDLRKRIIHWCLQDDKTITETASLAGCCEKTVRNIVNLYLDTGAYINSDARAVGRPRILTIADKGYILSLLDNNPALYLDEVQDKL
;
A
#
# COMPACT_ATOMS: atom_id res chain seq x y z
N MET A 1 -6.91 -12.47 -2.37
CA MET A 1 -7.12 -11.36 -1.42
C MET A 1 -5.85 -11.13 -0.62
N LEU A 2 -4.95 -10.27 -1.10
CA LEU A 2 -3.75 -9.86 -0.34
C LEU A 2 -3.68 -8.34 -0.45
N GLN A 3 -4.22 -7.67 0.56
CA GLN A 3 -4.06 -6.24 0.76
C GLN A 3 -2.58 -5.98 1.04
N GLY A 4 -1.95 -5.23 0.12
CA GLY A 4 -0.58 -4.77 0.26
C GLY A 4 -0.46 -3.87 1.49
N LEU A 5 0.28 -4.37 2.47
CA LEU A 5 0.64 -3.69 3.70
C LEU A 5 1.53 -2.47 3.38
N MET A 6 0.94 -1.29 3.26
CA MET A 6 1.62 -0.01 3.52
C MET A 6 1.15 0.50 4.88
N PRO A 7 1.99 1.20 5.66
CA PRO A 7 1.75 1.43 7.08
C PRO A 7 0.71 2.55 7.27
N ALA A 8 -0.56 2.23 7.09
CA ALA A 8 -1.64 3.02 7.65
C ALA A 8 -1.99 2.41 9.01
N LEU A 9 -1.19 2.73 10.03
CA LEU A 9 -1.54 2.39 11.43
C LEU A 9 -2.86 3.06 11.88
N ILE A 10 -3.38 3.99 11.08
CA ILE A 10 -4.62 4.74 11.33
C ILE A 10 -5.74 4.11 10.51
N SER A 11 -6.76 3.59 11.22
CA SER A 11 -7.99 3.07 10.63
C SER A 11 -8.68 4.11 9.74
N ILE A 12 -9.38 3.63 8.70
CA ILE A 12 -10.21 4.45 7.81
C ILE A 12 -11.23 5.26 8.61
N ASP A 13 -11.81 4.68 9.66
CA ASP A 13 -12.78 5.37 10.53
C ASP A 13 -12.15 6.57 11.24
N LEU A 14 -10.91 6.42 11.70
CA LEU A 14 -10.18 7.51 12.34
C LEU A 14 -9.82 8.61 11.34
N ARG A 15 -9.48 8.27 10.09
CA ARG A 15 -9.27 9.26 9.01
C ARG A 15 -10.54 10.06 8.72
N LYS A 16 -11.70 9.40 8.64
CA LYS A 16 -13.00 10.07 8.46
C LYS A 16 -13.28 11.05 9.59
N ARG A 17 -13.02 10.65 10.85
CA ARG A 17 -13.17 11.53 12.03
C ARG A 17 -12.23 12.73 11.99
N ILE A 18 -10.97 12.53 11.61
CA ILE A 18 -10.00 13.63 11.44
C ILE A 18 -10.51 14.66 10.43
N ILE A 19 -11.05 14.21 9.29
CA ILE A 19 -11.60 15.11 8.26
C ILE A 19 -12.85 15.82 8.76
N HIS A 20 -13.74 15.12 9.47
CA HIS A 20 -14.91 15.76 10.10
C HIS A 20 -14.48 16.85 11.07
N TRP A 21 -13.54 16.57 11.97
CA TRP A 21 -13.04 17.54 12.95
C TRP A 21 -12.43 18.78 12.30
N CYS A 22 -11.63 18.61 11.25
CA CYS A 22 -10.99 19.75 10.59
C CYS A 22 -11.93 20.53 9.66
N LEU A 23 -12.87 19.89 8.97
CA LEU A 23 -13.69 20.54 7.94
C LEU A 23 -15.10 20.93 8.40
N GLN A 24 -15.68 20.19 9.35
CA GLN A 24 -17.03 20.45 9.86
C GLN A 24 -17.00 21.15 11.21
N ASP A 25 -16.12 20.71 12.11
CA ASP A 25 -16.03 21.25 13.48
C ASP A 25 -14.98 22.38 13.63
N ASP A 26 -14.33 22.80 12.53
CA ASP A 26 -13.30 23.84 12.43
C ASP A 26 -12.16 23.71 13.47
N LYS A 27 -11.83 22.47 13.86
CA LYS A 27 -10.76 22.20 14.83
C LYS A 27 -9.40 22.41 14.18
N THR A 28 -8.49 22.97 14.96
CA THR A 28 -7.11 23.16 14.50
C THR A 28 -6.42 21.81 14.27
N ILE A 29 -5.40 21.82 13.42
CA ILE A 29 -4.58 20.63 13.14
C ILE A 29 -3.94 20.08 14.42
N THR A 30 -3.50 20.96 15.31
CA THR A 30 -2.86 20.59 16.59
C THR A 30 -3.85 19.91 17.53
N GLU A 31 -5.05 20.47 17.71
CA GLU A 31 -6.09 19.83 18.54
C GLU A 31 -6.51 18.48 17.96
N THR A 32 -6.67 18.40 16.64
CA THR A 32 -7.03 17.17 15.95
C THR A 32 -5.95 16.10 16.09
N ALA A 33 -4.67 16.49 16.03
CA ALA A 33 -3.54 15.61 16.26
C ALA A 33 -3.55 15.04 17.69
N SER A 34 -3.81 15.89 18.69
CA SER A 34 -3.96 15.46 20.09
C SER A 34 -5.15 14.52 20.27
N LEU A 35 -6.32 14.81 19.68
CA LEU A 35 -7.52 13.97 19.76
C LEU A 35 -7.33 12.61 19.08
N ALA A 36 -6.64 12.58 17.94
CA ALA A 36 -6.38 11.35 17.18
C ALA A 36 -5.17 10.56 17.71
N GLY A 37 -4.40 11.11 18.65
CA GLY A 37 -3.17 10.49 19.15
C GLY A 37 -2.09 10.32 18.07
N CYS A 38 -2.04 11.23 17.09
CA CYS A 38 -1.09 11.17 15.97
C CYS A 38 -0.34 12.50 15.80
N CYS A 39 0.72 12.52 14.99
CA CYS A 39 1.47 13.76 14.76
C CYS A 39 0.73 14.70 13.78
N GLU A 40 0.93 16.01 13.93
CA GLU A 40 0.31 17.04 13.07
C GLU A 40 0.58 16.83 11.58
N LYS A 41 1.77 16.32 11.23
CA LYS A 41 2.12 15.97 9.86
C LYS A 41 1.16 14.94 9.27
N THR A 42 0.71 13.98 10.07
CA THR A 42 -0.24 12.95 9.63
C THR A 42 -1.63 13.55 9.39
N VAL A 43 -2.11 14.40 10.30
CA VAL A 43 -3.37 15.13 10.13
C VAL A 43 -3.33 15.97 8.84
N ARG A 44 -2.27 16.77 8.66
CA ARG A 44 -2.09 17.60 7.46
C ARG A 44 -2.08 16.77 6.18
N ASN A 45 -1.38 15.64 6.16
CA ASN A 45 -1.34 14.75 5.01
C ASN A 45 -2.73 14.15 4.70
N ILE A 46 -3.50 13.76 5.72
CA ILE A 46 -4.85 13.21 5.55
C ILE A 46 -5.80 14.27 4.99
N VAL A 47 -5.78 15.47 5.56
CA VAL A 47 -6.63 16.59 5.11
C VAL A 47 -6.25 16.99 3.69
N ASN A 48 -4.96 17.16 3.38
CA ASN A 48 -4.51 17.52 2.03
C ASN A 48 -4.88 16.45 1.00
N LEU A 49 -4.72 15.16 1.33
CA LEU A 49 -5.15 14.07 0.44
C LEU A 49 -6.65 14.15 0.14
N TYR A 50 -7.47 14.41 1.16
CA TYR A 50 -8.92 14.52 0.99
C TYR A 50 -9.31 15.76 0.17
N LEU A 51 -8.63 16.89 0.36
CA LEU A 51 -8.87 18.11 -0.43
C LEU A 51 -8.46 17.95 -1.90
N ASP A 52 -7.37 17.22 -2.17
CA ASP A 52 -6.85 17.01 -3.52
C ASP A 52 -7.66 15.96 -4.30
N THR A 53 -8.06 14.87 -3.64
CA THR A 53 -8.63 13.69 -4.32
C THR A 53 -10.07 13.37 -3.94
N GLY A 54 -10.60 13.95 -2.85
CA GLY A 54 -11.87 13.54 -2.24
C GLY A 54 -11.82 12.17 -1.55
N ALA A 55 -10.68 11.48 -1.56
CA ALA A 55 -10.54 10.13 -1.03
C ALA A 55 -9.96 10.14 0.40
N TYR A 56 -10.47 9.24 1.24
CA TYR A 56 -9.95 9.01 2.60
C TYR A 56 -8.65 8.21 2.62
N ILE A 57 -8.37 7.48 1.53
CA ILE A 57 -7.21 6.64 1.32
C ILE A 57 -6.63 6.95 -0.04
N ASN A 58 -5.30 6.88 -0.16
CA ASN A 58 -4.65 7.02 -1.44
C ASN A 58 -4.83 5.70 -2.21
N SER A 59 -5.87 5.62 -3.02
CA SER A 59 -6.15 4.47 -3.90
C SER A 59 -5.10 4.28 -4.98
N ASP A 60 -4.45 5.39 -5.37
CA ASP A 60 -3.40 5.42 -6.40
C ASP A 60 -2.00 5.24 -5.81
N ALA A 61 -1.90 4.91 -4.52
CA ALA A 61 -0.65 4.53 -3.90
C ALA A 61 -0.10 3.30 -4.65
N ARG A 62 0.80 3.56 -5.58
CA ARG A 62 1.47 2.49 -6.34
C ARG A 62 2.11 1.54 -5.35
N ALA A 63 1.86 0.24 -5.56
CA ALA A 63 2.60 -0.79 -4.88
C ALA A 63 4.10 -0.50 -5.05
N VAL A 64 4.83 -0.48 -3.94
CA VAL A 64 6.25 -0.18 -3.96
C VAL A 64 6.95 -1.32 -4.73
N GLY A 65 7.69 -0.96 -5.78
CA GLY A 65 8.44 -1.89 -6.62
C GLY A 65 7.90 -2.05 -8.04
N ARG A 66 8.71 -2.65 -8.91
CA ARG A 66 8.33 -2.98 -10.28
C ARG A 66 7.34 -4.15 -10.27
N PRO A 67 6.31 -4.17 -11.15
CA PRO A 67 5.47 -5.34 -11.34
C PRO A 67 6.33 -6.59 -11.56
N ARG A 68 5.96 -7.69 -10.91
CA ARG A 68 6.65 -8.97 -11.08
C ARG A 68 6.42 -9.46 -12.51
N ILE A 69 7.52 -9.81 -13.18
CA ILE A 69 7.46 -10.41 -14.53
C ILE A 69 6.94 -11.85 -14.43
N LEU A 70 7.38 -12.59 -13.40
CA LEU A 70 6.95 -13.98 -13.18
C LEU A 70 5.64 -14.06 -12.41
N THR A 71 4.68 -14.74 -13.01
CA THR A 71 3.40 -15.14 -12.41
C THR A 71 3.58 -16.33 -11.44
N ILE A 72 2.49 -16.72 -10.77
CA ILE A 72 2.49 -17.92 -9.89
C ILE A 72 2.66 -19.19 -10.72
N ALA A 73 2.06 -19.24 -11.92
CA ALA A 73 2.18 -20.38 -12.82
C ALA A 73 3.61 -20.57 -13.30
N ASP A 74 4.28 -19.47 -13.69
CA ASP A 74 5.69 -19.51 -14.14
C ASP A 74 6.60 -20.07 -13.05
N LYS A 75 6.37 -19.67 -11.80
CA LYS A 75 7.13 -20.22 -10.65
C LYS A 75 6.88 -21.71 -10.45
N GLY A 76 5.63 -22.16 -10.58
CA GLY A 76 5.29 -23.57 -10.48
C GLY A 76 6.00 -24.39 -11.56
N TYR A 77 6.02 -23.89 -12.79
CA TYR A 77 6.72 -24.51 -13.90
C TYR A 77 8.24 -24.56 -13.68
N ILE A 78 8.87 -23.45 -13.28
CA ILE A 78 10.31 -23.40 -12.99
C ILE A 78 10.67 -24.39 -11.86
N LEU A 79 9.84 -24.49 -10.82
CA LEU A 79 10.06 -25.47 -9.74
C LEU A 79 10.00 -26.90 -10.26
N SER A 80 8.98 -27.25 -11.04
CA SER A 80 8.87 -28.59 -11.64
C SER A 80 10.03 -28.90 -12.60
N LEU A 81 10.52 -27.89 -13.33
CA LEU A 81 11.66 -28.04 -14.22
C LEU A 81 12.96 -28.35 -13.44
N LEU A 82 13.19 -27.65 -12.33
CA LEU A 82 14.34 -27.86 -11.44
C LEU A 82 14.24 -29.17 -10.67
N ASP A 83 13.04 -29.59 -10.24
CA ASP A 83 12.84 -30.88 -9.57
C ASP A 83 13.21 -32.05 -10.50
N ASN A 84 12.91 -31.93 -11.79
CA ASN A 84 13.24 -32.93 -12.80
C ASN A 84 14.71 -32.88 -13.26
N ASN A 85 15.34 -31.70 -13.19
CA ASN A 85 16.74 -31.51 -13.57
C ASN A 85 17.38 -30.41 -12.71
N PRO A 86 17.95 -30.77 -11.54
CA PRO A 86 18.47 -29.79 -10.60
C PRO A 86 19.78 -29.13 -11.04
N ALA A 87 20.42 -29.65 -12.10
CA ALA A 87 21.66 -29.13 -12.66
C ALA A 87 21.45 -28.10 -13.80
N LEU A 88 20.20 -27.71 -14.10
CA LEU A 88 19.90 -26.72 -15.13
C LEU A 88 20.48 -25.35 -14.76
N TYR A 89 21.13 -24.73 -15.73
CA TYR A 89 21.59 -23.36 -15.65
C TYR A 89 20.45 -22.37 -15.93
N LEU A 90 20.64 -21.12 -15.49
CA LEU A 90 19.59 -20.10 -15.56
C LEU A 90 19.19 -19.75 -17.01
N ASP A 91 20.15 -19.70 -17.91
CA ASP A 91 19.94 -19.49 -19.35
C ASP A 91 19.14 -20.64 -19.96
N GLU A 92 19.43 -21.89 -19.58
CA GLU A 92 18.66 -23.06 -20.03
C GLU A 92 17.21 -23.06 -19.50
N VAL A 93 16.98 -22.47 -18.33
CA VAL A 93 15.63 -22.25 -17.79
C VAL A 93 14.92 -21.16 -18.58
N GLN A 94 15.64 -20.09 -18.98
CA GLN A 94 15.09 -19.00 -19.78
C GLN A 94 14.70 -19.44 -21.19
N ASP A 95 15.48 -20.32 -21.83
CA ASP A 95 15.13 -20.89 -23.15
C ASP A 95 13.87 -21.78 -23.13
N LYS A 96 13.45 -22.24 -21.94
CA LYS A 96 12.29 -23.13 -21.75
C LYS A 96 11.03 -22.41 -21.26
N LEU A 97 11.10 -21.10 -21.06
CA LEU A 97 10.02 -20.20 -20.61
C LEU A 97 9.50 -19.36 -21.79
#